data_AF-A0A1Q3BTG6-F1
#
_entry.id   AF-A0A1Q3BTG6-F1
#
_cell.length_a   1.000
_cell.length_b   1.000
_cell.length_c   1.000
_cell.angle_alpha   90.00
_cell.angle_beta   90.00
_cell.angle_gamma   90.00
#
_symmetry.space_group_name_H-M   'P 1'
#
loop_
_entity.id
_entity.type
_entity.pdbx_description
1 polymer ?
#
loop_
_entity_poly.entity_id
_entity_poly.type
_entity_poly.pdbx_seq_one_letter_code
_entity_poly.pdbx_strand_id
1 'polypeptide(L)'
;MFIMIENEDINTMFTRFTKITNALQALDKVYSNCEMVRKILRSIEEAKYLNTLPLEELLGSLMTHKLSIKKKDDDEEKEKRKKNVVALKSSTNEESEDDND
;
A
#
# COMPACT_ATOMS: atom_id res chain seq x y z
N MET A 1 0.67 4.63 -9.37
CA MET A 1 2.05 5.11 -9.21
C MET A 1 2.38 5.98 -10.42
N PHE A 2 3.03 7.13 -10.25
CA PHE A 2 3.38 7.99 -11.38
C PHE A 2 4.73 7.53 -11.95
N ILE A 3 4.78 7.28 -13.26
CA ILE A 3 5.97 6.79 -13.97
C ILE A 3 6.24 7.70 -15.18
N MET A 4 7.52 7.87 -15.49
CA MET A 4 7.94 8.51 -16.73
C MET A 4 7.79 7.51 -17.88
N ILE A 5 7.23 7.97 -19.00
CA ILE A 5 7.00 7.11 -20.17
C ILE A 5 8.28 7.02 -21.02
N GLU A 6 8.48 5.90 -21.71
CA GLU A 6 9.56 5.76 -22.70
C GLU A 6 9.50 6.87 -23.76
N ASN A 7 10.64 7.50 -24.02
CA ASN A 7 10.79 8.61 -24.97
C ASN A 7 10.00 9.89 -24.58
N GLU A 8 9.51 10.00 -23.35
CA GLU A 8 8.89 11.22 -22.84
C GLU A 8 9.95 12.23 -22.38
N ASP A 9 9.84 13.48 -22.84
CA ASP A 9 10.69 14.57 -22.34
C ASP A 9 10.36 14.93 -20.89
N ILE A 10 11.37 15.34 -20.12
CA ILE A 10 11.23 15.73 -18.72
C ILE A 10 10.19 16.85 -18.54
N ASN A 11 10.11 17.81 -19.47
CA ASN A 11 9.11 18.89 -19.40
C ASN A 11 7.69 18.38 -19.60
N THR A 12 7.50 17.40 -20.50
CA THR A 12 6.22 16.76 -20.76
C THR A 12 5.76 15.96 -19.54
N MET A 13 6.68 15.18 -18.95
CA MET A 13 6.46 14.45 -17.72
C MET A 13 6.09 15.40 -16.56
N PHE A 14 6.84 16.49 -16.40
CA PHE A 14 6.58 17.49 -15.36
C PHE A 14 5.21 18.16 -15.55
N THR A 15 4.84 18.52 -16.79
CA THR A 15 3.53 19.09 -17.10
C THR A 15 2.38 18.17 -16.71
N ARG A 16 2.50 16.86 -16.98
CA ARG A 16 1.52 15.86 -16.53
C ARG A 16 1.48 15.76 -15.01
N PHE A 17 2.64 15.74 -14.37
CA PHE A 17 2.74 15.71 -12.92
C PHE A 17 2.01 16.91 -12.29
N THR A 18 2.26 18.12 -12.81
CA THR A 18 1.59 19.36 -12.36
C THR A 18 0.07 19.30 -12.56
N LYS A 19 -0.40 18.78 -13.70
CA LYS A 19 -1.86 18.61 -13.92
C LYS A 19 -2.48 17.69 -12.87
N ILE A 20 -1.79 16.60 -12.52
CA ILE A 20 -2.26 15.66 -11.49
C ILE A 20 -2.22 16.31 -10.11
N THR A 21 -1.15 16.99 -9.73
CA THR A 21 -1.08 17.67 -8.41
C THR A 21 -2.12 18.77 -8.29
N ASN A 22 -2.39 19.52 -9.35
CA ASN A 22 -3.43 20.55 -9.34
C ASN A 22 -4.83 19.94 -9.20
N ALA A 23 -5.10 18.84 -9.90
CA ALA A 23 -6.36 18.11 -9.74
C ALA A 23 -6.52 17.53 -8.32
N LEU A 24 -5.43 17.02 -7.73
CA LEU A 24 -5.45 16.52 -6.34
C LEU A 24 -5.61 17.65 -5.33
N GLN A 25 -4.99 18.81 -5.56
CA GLN A 25 -5.17 19.99 -4.74
C GLN A 25 -6.62 20.49 -4.78
N ALA A 26 -7.29 20.41 -5.93
CA ALA A 26 -8.72 20.72 -6.05
C ALA A 26 -9.63 19.72 -5.29
N LEU A 27 -9.09 18.55 -4.91
CA LEU A 27 -9.74 17.54 -4.06
C LEU A 27 -9.25 17.60 -2.61
N ASP A 28 -8.69 18.74 -2.18
CA ASP A 28 -8.07 18.97 -0.86
C ASP A 28 -6.93 18.01 -0.50
N LYS A 29 -6.34 17.32 -1.49
CA LYS A 29 -5.12 16.52 -1.33
C LYS A 29 -3.90 17.34 -1.72
N VAL A 30 -3.39 18.09 -0.73
CA VAL A 30 -2.17 18.88 -0.87
C VAL A 30 -0.96 18.02 -0.57
N TYR A 31 0.04 18.05 -1.46
CA TYR A 31 1.34 17.44 -1.23
C TYR A 31 2.35 18.51 -0.83
N SER A 32 3.19 18.21 0.15
CA SER A 32 4.33 19.06 0.45
C SER A 32 5.36 19.01 -0.70
N ASN A 33 6.19 20.06 -0.79
CA ASN A 33 7.29 20.10 -1.76
C ASN A 33 8.21 18.87 -1.65
N CYS A 34 8.47 18.39 -0.43
CA CYS A 34 9.29 17.20 -0.20
C CYS A 34 8.65 15.95 -0.81
N GLU A 35 7.34 15.76 -0.65
CA GLU A 35 6.62 14.62 -1.22
C GLU A 35 6.54 14.68 -2.75
N MET A 36 6.34 15.88 -3.31
CA MET A 36 6.38 16.08 -4.76
C MET A 36 7.74 15.71 -5.34
N VAL A 37 8.82 16.24 -4.77
CA VAL A 37 10.20 15.94 -5.20
C VAL A 37 10.48 14.45 -5.09
N ARG A 38 10.09 13.80 -3.98
CA ARG A 38 10.28 12.34 -3.81
C ARG A 38 9.54 11.53 -4.86
N LYS A 39 8.31 11.93 -5.24
CA LYS A 39 7.53 11.25 -6.28
C LYS A 39 8.18 11.39 -7.66
N ILE A 40 8.68 12.58 -8.00
CA ILE A 40 9.37 12.84 -9.26
C ILE A 40 10.67 12.02 -9.35
N LEU A 41 11.50 12.06 -8.31
CA LEU A 41 12.76 11.29 -8.28
C LEU A 41 12.51 9.79 -8.45
N ARG A 42 11.49 9.25 -7.77
CA ARG A 42 11.16 7.82 -7.87
C ARG A 42 10.68 7.43 -9.28
N SER A 43 9.93 8.30 -9.95
CA SER A 43 9.49 8.06 -11.34
C SER A 43 10.63 8.05 -12.36
N ILE A 44 11.72 8.79 -12.10
CA ILE A 44 12.92 8.82 -12.95
C ILE A 44 13.80 7.61 -12.66
N GLU A 45 13.97 7.25 -11.39
CA GLU A 45 14.75 6.09 -10.97
C GLU A 45 14.14 4.79 -11.51
N GLU A 46 12.82 4.61 -11.40
CA GLU A 46 12.14 3.43 -11.93
C GLU A 46 12.21 3.33 -13.45
N ALA A 47 12.12 4.45 -14.18
CA ALA A 47 12.32 4.45 -15.63
C ALA A 47 13.74 4.02 -16.02
N LYS A 48 14.76 4.37 -15.22
CA LYS A 48 16.13 3.90 -15.42
C LYS A 48 16.30 2.42 -15.12
N TYR A 49 15.68 1.91 -14.06
CA TYR A 49 15.73 0.50 -13.69
C TYR A 49 15.01 -0.41 -14.71
N LEU A 50 13.91 0.05 -15.30
CA LEU A 50 13.19 -0.72 -16.33
C LEU A 50 14.00 -0.87 -17.63
N ASN A 51 14.85 0.11 -17.97
CA ASN A 51 15.74 0.02 -19.14
C ASN A 51 16.94 -0.91 -18.95
N THR A 52 17.26 -1.31 -17.71
CA THR A 52 18.44 -2.14 -17.40
C THR A 52 18.09 -3.54 -16.90
N LEU A 53 16.86 -3.80 -16.47
CA LEU A 53 16.44 -5.10 -15.98
C LEU A 53 16.03 -6.03 -17.14
N PRO A 54 16.62 -7.24 -17.25
CA PRO A 54 16.09 -8.27 -18.13
C PRO A 54 14.64 -8.59 -17.73
N LEU A 55 13.79 -8.83 -18.72
CA LEU A 55 12.35 -9.09 -18.54
C LEU A 55 12.10 -10.24 -17.56
N GLU A 56 12.97 -11.24 -17.56
CA GLU A 56 12.94 -12.40 -16.68
C GLU A 56 13.14 -12.03 -15.20
N GLU A 57 13.99 -11.04 -14.90
CA GLU A 57 14.29 -10.59 -13.54
C GLU A 57 13.16 -9.71 -12.97
N LEU A 58 12.57 -8.87 -13.83
CA LEU A 58 11.36 -8.12 -13.50
C LEU A 58 10.19 -9.07 -13.22
N LEU A 59 10.01 -10.10 -14.06
CA LEU A 59 8.97 -11.10 -13.89
C LEU A 59 9.17 -11.90 -12.58
N GLY A 60 10.41 -12.30 -12.29
CA GLY A 60 10.78 -12.99 -11.05
C GLY A 60 10.51 -12.13 -9.81
N SER A 61 10.85 -10.85 -9.87
CA SER A 61 10.59 -9.88 -8.79
C SER A 61 9.09 -9.67 -8.54
N LEU A 62 8.30 -9.54 -9.62
CA LEU A 62 6.85 -9.39 -9.55
C LEU A 62 6.16 -10.64 -8.98
N MET A 63 6.56 -11.83 -9.41
CA MET A 63 6.04 -13.09 -8.86
C MET A 63 6.36 -13.21 -7.36
N THR A 64 7.59 -12.87 -6.95
CA THR A 64 8.02 -12.93 -5.55
C THR A 64 7.24 -11.95 -4.68
N HIS A 65 7.08 -10.71 -5.14
CA HIS A 65 6.31 -9.69 -4.42
C HIS A 65 4.83 -10.08 -4.28
N LYS A 66 4.21 -10.59 -5.35
CA LYS A 66 2.82 -11.09 -5.33
C LYS A 66 2.63 -12.24 -4.34
N LEU A 67 3.59 -13.18 -4.29
CA LEU A 67 3.56 -14.29 -3.32
C LEU A 67 3.77 -13.80 -1.88
N SER A 68 4.62 -12.80 -1.66
CA SER A 68 4.84 -12.22 -0.33
C SER A 68 3.60 -11.51 0.22
N ILE A 69 2.87 -10.77 -0.63
CA ILE A 69 1.60 -10.14 -0.24
C ILE A 69 0.58 -11.21 0.15
N LYS A 70 0.40 -12.24 -0.69
CA LYS A 70 -0.57 -13.30 -0.41
C LYS A 70 -0.29 -14.03 0.91
N LYS A 71 0.98 -14.29 1.23
CA LYS A 71 1.36 -14.90 2.52
C LYS A 71 1.01 -14.00 3.70
N LYS A 72 1.23 -12.69 3.59
CA LYS A 72 0.85 -11.74 4.65
C LYS A 72 -0.66 -11.72 4.88
N ASP A 73 -1.47 -11.75 3.83
CA ASP A 73 -2.93 -11.80 3.94
C ASP A 73 -3.40 -13.11 4.63
N ASP A 74 -2.83 -14.25 4.26
CA ASP A 74 -3.13 -15.57 4.86
C ASP A 74 -2.72 -15.63 6.35
N ASP A 75 -1.57 -15.04 6.69
CA ASP A 75 -1.06 -14.98 8.07
C ASP A 75 -1.87 -14.00 8.94
N GLU A 76 -2.29 -12.86 8.37
CA GLU A 76 -3.12 -11.87 9.06
C GLU A 76 -4.55 -12.38 9.29
N GLU A 77 -5.11 -13.17 8.36
CA GLU A 77 -6.40 -13.84 8.54
C GLU A 77 -6.34 -14.92 9.64
N LYS A 78 -5.26 -15.71 9.68
CA LYS A 78 -5.04 -16.72 10.74
C LYS A 78 -4.83 -16.06 12.11
N GLU A 79 -4.13 -14.94 12.19
CA GLU A 79 -3.97 -14.15 13.42
C GLU A 79 -5.30 -13.59 13.93
N LYS A 80 -6.14 -13.02 13.03
CA LYS A 80 -7.48 -12.52 13.38
C LYS A 80 -8.39 -13.65 13.87
N ARG A 81 -8.36 -14.83 13.23
CA ARG A 81 -9.11 -16.02 13.68
C ARG A 81 -8.61 -16.54 15.03
N LYS A 82 -7.30 -16.57 15.28
CA LYS A 82 -6.73 -17.00 16.58
C LYS A 82 -7.07 -16.03 17.72
N LYS A 83 -7.07 -14.71 17.48
CA LYS A 83 -7.48 -13.70 18.46
C LYS A 83 -8.97 -13.77 18.81
N ASN A 84 -9.84 -14.03 17.83
CA ASN A 84 -11.28 -14.18 18.07
C ASN A 84 -11.64 -15.44 18.87
N VAL A 85 -10.83 -16.51 18.81
CA VAL A 85 -11.07 -17.74 19.58
C VAL A 85 -10.68 -17.59 21.06
N VAL A 86 -9.76 -16.68 21.41
CA VAL A 86 -9.30 -16.48 22.80
C VAL A 86 -10.25 -15.59 23.62
N ALA A 87 -11.08 -14.75 22.99
CA ALA A 87 -12.02 -13.86 23.67
C ALA A 87 -13.37 -14.51 24.07
N LEU A 88 -13.60 -15.80 23.74
CA LEU A 88 -14.87 -16.52 23.99
C LEU A 88 -14.71 -17.67 25.00
N LYS A 89 -13.92 -17.45 26.05
CA LYS A 89 -13.87 -18.34 27.22
C LYS A 89 -13.76 -17.55 28.53
N SER A 90 -14.75 -16.73 28.86
CA SER A 90 -14.96 -16.32 30.25
C SER A 90 -16.45 -16.23 30.57
N SER A 91 -16.87 -17.20 31.38
CA SER A 91 -18.10 -17.32 32.17
C SER A 91 -19.46 -17.09 31.51
N THR A 92 -20.22 -18.17 31.40
CA THR A 92 -21.68 -18.14 31.59
C THR A 92 -22.10 -19.48 32.19
N ASN A 93 -22.40 -19.49 33.50
CA ASN A 93 -23.32 -20.37 34.24
C ASN A 93 -23.14 -20.07 35.75
N GLU A 94 -24.11 -19.72 36.59
CA GLU A 94 -25.51 -19.33 36.44
C GLU A 94 -25.80 -18.29 37.53
N GLU A 95 -26.82 -17.50 37.25
CA GLU A 95 -27.45 -16.49 38.08
C GLU A 95 -28.36 -17.16 39.12
N SER A 96 -28.28 -16.75 40.38
CA SER A 96 -29.43 -16.79 41.30
C SER A 96 -29.25 -15.71 42.39
N GLU A 97 -29.88 -14.56 42.15
CA GLU A 97 -30.42 -13.61 43.13
C GLU A 97 -31.38 -14.39 44.09
N ASP A 98 -31.66 -14.07 45.36
CA ASP A 98 -31.91 -12.80 46.06
C ASP A 98 -32.08 -13.12 47.58
N ASP A 99 -32.23 -12.06 48.38
CA ASP A 99 -32.96 -11.91 49.64
C ASP A 99 -32.21 -11.66 50.97
N ASN A 100 -32.06 -10.36 51.25
CA ASN A 100 -32.53 -9.58 52.41
C ASN A 100 -32.30 -10.04 53.87
N ASP A 101 -31.76 -9.07 54.63
CA ASP A 101 -31.57 -8.89 56.10
C ASP A 101 -30.31 -9.50 56.76
#